data_AF-A0A6S6ZNL3-F1
#
_entry.id   AF-A0A6S6ZNL3-F1
#
_cell.length_a   1.000
_cell.length_b   1.000
_cell.length_c   1.000
_cell.angle_alpha   90.00
_cell.angle_beta   90.00
_cell.angle_gamma   90.00
#
_symmetry.space_group_name_H-M   'P 1'
#
loop_
_entity.id
_entity.type
_entity.pdbx_description
1 polymer ?
#
loop_
_entity_poly.entity_id
_entity_poly.type
_entity_poly.pdbx_seq_one_letter_code
_entity_poly.pdbx_strand_id
1 'polypeptide(L)'
;MPARPTDPGIPTLTQRAEPTLHAPLGPAEPDAPLLTDLADDTDADDAFPLLTDVADGQGHDWDVDEAPAVYAAALQTPAPAALPDASVLSARLQAEVEQLMRRALADAIDHMQTRMDAELPGIVARVLSEVKPG
;
A
#
# COMPACT_ATOMS: atom_id res chain seq x y z
N MET A 1 36.21 -4.77 51.65
CA MET A 1 34.85 -4.94 51.12
C MET A 1 34.98 -5.44 49.68
N PRO A 2 34.64 -6.70 49.37
CA PRO A 2 34.81 -7.24 48.03
C PRO A 2 33.83 -6.59 47.05
N ALA A 3 34.34 -6.20 45.87
CA ALA A 3 33.55 -5.63 44.78
C ALA A 3 32.55 -6.67 44.25
N ARG A 4 31.29 -6.27 44.10
CA ARG A 4 30.26 -7.12 43.50
C ARG A 4 30.60 -7.35 42.02
N PRO A 5 30.63 -8.59 41.53
CA PRO A 5 30.75 -8.86 40.10
C PRO A 5 29.58 -8.19 39.37
N THR A 6 29.88 -7.41 38.35
CA THR A 6 28.92 -6.76 37.45
C THR A 6 27.99 -7.83 36.88
N ASP A 7 26.74 -7.83 37.35
CA ASP A 7 25.65 -8.62 36.78
C ASP A 7 25.42 -8.16 35.33
N PRO A 8 25.64 -9.02 34.31
CA PRO A 8 25.27 -8.70 32.94
C PRO A 8 23.74 -8.84 32.83
N GLY A 9 23.03 -7.93 33.50
CA GLY A 9 21.60 -7.85 33.53
C GLY A 9 21.03 -7.82 32.10
N ILE A 10 19.98 -8.61 31.93
CA ILE A 10 19.13 -8.76 30.74
C ILE A 10 19.13 -7.46 29.90
N PRO A 11 19.54 -7.49 28.62
CA PRO A 11 19.57 -6.28 27.82
C PRO A 11 18.17 -5.70 27.75
N THR A 12 18.01 -4.50 28.28
CA THR A 12 16.76 -3.75 28.15
C THR A 12 16.47 -3.51 26.66
N LEU A 13 15.19 -3.51 26.32
CA LEU A 13 14.60 -3.57 24.98
C LEU A 13 14.82 -2.28 24.15
N THR A 14 15.98 -1.64 24.28
CA THR A 14 16.36 -0.38 23.62
C THR A 14 17.59 -0.53 22.73
N GLN A 15 18.23 -1.71 22.68
CA GLN A 15 19.27 -2.01 21.69
C GLN A 15 18.63 -2.29 20.33
N ARG A 16 18.27 -1.21 19.63
CA ARG A 16 18.03 -1.21 18.19
C ARG A 16 19.31 -1.71 17.51
N ALA A 17 19.29 -2.92 16.97
CA ALA A 17 20.26 -3.33 15.98
C ALA A 17 20.09 -2.39 14.77
N GLU A 18 21.10 -1.56 14.47
CA GLU A 18 21.16 -0.88 13.18
C GLU A 18 21.53 -1.94 12.13
N PRO A 19 20.70 -2.18 11.10
CA PRO A 19 21.08 -3.09 10.04
C PRO A 19 22.08 -2.37 9.14
N THR A 20 23.35 -2.75 9.24
CA THR A 20 24.39 -2.34 8.29
C THR A 20 23.98 -2.80 6.88
N LEU A 21 23.50 -1.86 6.05
CA LEU A 21 23.24 -2.09 4.63
C LEU A 21 24.57 -2.31 3.89
N HIS A 22 24.62 -3.37 3.08
CA HIS A 22 25.78 -4.01 2.44
C HIS A 22 26.77 -3.11 1.67
N ALA A 23 28.03 -3.56 1.61
CA ALA A 23 28.86 -3.58 0.39
C ALA A 23 29.90 -4.74 0.47
N PRO A 24 30.13 -5.48 -0.62
CA PRO A 24 31.25 -5.10 -1.48
C PRO A 24 30.97 -5.22 -3.00
N LEU A 25 31.72 -4.38 -3.75
CA LEU A 25 31.78 -4.31 -5.21
C LEU A 25 32.17 -5.64 -5.88
N GLY A 26 31.48 -5.99 -6.97
CA GLY A 26 31.97 -6.86 -8.05
C GLY A 26 31.91 -6.11 -9.40
N PRO A 27 32.83 -6.38 -10.36
CA PRO A 27 32.99 -5.54 -11.55
C PRO A 27 32.13 -5.98 -12.75
N ALA A 28 31.69 -4.96 -13.50
CA ALA A 28 31.22 -4.94 -14.89
C ALA A 28 29.94 -5.73 -15.24
N GLU A 29 28.82 -5.01 -15.30
CA GLU A 29 27.73 -5.31 -16.25
C GLU A 29 27.53 -4.07 -17.16
N PRO A 30 27.33 -4.27 -18.48
CA PRO A 30 27.41 -3.22 -19.49
C PRO A 30 26.18 -2.30 -19.48
N ASP A 31 26.43 -1.03 -19.84
CA ASP A 31 25.47 -0.01 -20.32
C ASP A 31 23.99 -0.26 -19.97
N ALA A 32 23.57 0.19 -18.79
CA ALA A 32 22.16 0.47 -18.56
C ALA A 32 21.77 1.63 -19.50
N PRO A 33 20.74 1.48 -20.36
CA PRO A 33 20.34 2.54 -21.28
C PRO A 33 19.89 3.75 -20.45
N LEU A 34 20.63 4.85 -20.57
CA LEU A 34 20.22 6.14 -20.03
C LEU A 34 18.93 6.55 -20.74
N LEU A 35 17.86 6.78 -19.96
CA LEU A 35 16.56 7.31 -20.40
C LEU A 35 16.65 8.78 -20.84
N THR A 36 17.71 9.17 -21.54
CA THR A 36 17.98 10.55 -21.95
C THR A 36 17.66 10.79 -23.42
N ASP A 37 17.11 9.81 -24.14
CA ASP A 37 16.95 9.88 -25.60
C ASP A 37 15.53 9.47 -26.06
N LEU A 38 14.51 10.18 -25.55
CA LEU A 38 13.20 10.25 -26.22
C LEU A 38 12.48 11.55 -25.85
N ALA A 39 13.03 12.67 -26.29
CA ALA A 39 12.29 13.92 -26.43
C ALA A 39 12.79 14.62 -27.69
N ASP A 40 12.67 13.92 -28.82
CA ASP A 40 12.80 14.52 -30.15
C ASP A 40 11.41 14.57 -30.79
N ASP A 41 11.02 15.81 -31.10
CA ASP A 41 9.95 16.30 -31.93
C ASP A 41 8.73 15.41 -32.21
N THR A 42 7.61 15.80 -31.59
CA THR A 42 6.40 16.03 -32.37
C THR A 42 5.77 17.35 -31.93
N ASP A 43 6.03 18.39 -32.72
CA ASP A 43 5.12 19.53 -32.85
C ASP A 43 3.70 19.00 -33.08
N ALA A 44 2.85 19.15 -32.08
CA ALA A 44 1.41 19.13 -32.28
C ALA A 44 0.81 20.09 -31.27
N ASP A 45 0.37 21.23 -31.81
CA ASP A 45 -0.50 22.23 -31.23
C ASP A 45 -1.83 21.65 -30.70
N ASP A 46 -1.79 20.69 -29.77
CA ASP A 46 -2.91 20.40 -28.90
C ASP A 46 -2.69 21.18 -27.60
N ALA A 47 -2.92 22.48 -27.78
CA ALA A 47 -3.04 23.48 -26.75
C ALA A 47 -3.99 22.97 -25.65
N PHE A 48 -3.42 22.64 -24.50
CA PHE A 48 -4.15 22.53 -23.26
C PHE A 48 -5.13 23.72 -23.14
N PRO A 49 -6.43 23.49 -22.91
CA PRO A 49 -7.37 24.59 -22.79
C PRO A 49 -6.99 25.40 -21.55
N LEU A 50 -6.44 26.60 -21.77
CA LEU A 50 -6.25 27.58 -20.72
C LEU A 50 -7.66 27.95 -20.23
N LEU A 51 -7.90 27.79 -18.93
CA LEU A 51 -9.15 28.12 -18.21
C LEU A 51 -9.56 29.61 -18.29
N THR A 52 -8.96 30.38 -19.20
CA THR A 52 -9.22 31.80 -19.45
C THR A 52 -10.41 32.02 -20.40
N ASP A 53 -10.86 30.99 -21.14
CA ASP A 53 -11.96 31.12 -22.12
C ASP A 53 -13.38 31.00 -21.50
N VAL A 54 -13.50 31.15 -20.17
CA VAL A 54 -14.81 31.24 -19.47
C VAL A 54 -15.13 32.67 -19.03
N ALA A 55 -14.38 33.67 -19.52
CA ALA A 55 -14.56 35.07 -19.13
C ALA A 55 -15.29 35.95 -20.16
N ASP A 56 -15.39 35.54 -21.43
CA ASP A 56 -16.02 36.36 -22.48
C ASP A 56 -17.38 35.80 -22.89
N GLY A 57 -18.36 35.90 -21.99
CA GLY A 57 -19.69 35.38 -22.32
C GLY A 57 -20.81 35.57 -21.32
N GLN A 58 -20.88 36.68 -20.59
CA GLN A 58 -22.17 37.28 -20.25
C GLN A 58 -21.93 38.64 -19.58
N GLY A 59 -22.37 39.73 -20.21
CA GLY A 59 -22.66 40.95 -19.48
C GLY A 59 -23.71 40.61 -18.42
N HIS A 60 -23.30 40.59 -17.15
CA HIS A 60 -24.22 40.43 -16.04
C HIS A 60 -24.33 41.78 -15.35
N ASP A 61 -25.32 42.54 -15.81
CA ASP A 61 -25.88 43.69 -15.12
C ASP A 61 -26.50 43.19 -13.82
N TRP A 62 -25.92 43.56 -12.69
CA TRP A 62 -26.48 43.26 -11.39
C TRP A 62 -27.68 44.19 -11.16
N ASP A 63 -28.83 43.84 -11.73
CA ASP A 63 -30.10 44.45 -11.36
C ASP A 63 -30.50 43.88 -9.99
N VAL A 64 -30.33 44.73 -8.98
CA VAL A 64 -30.76 44.50 -7.60
C VAL A 64 -32.20 44.97 -7.51
N ASP A 65 -33.17 44.08 -7.72
CA ASP A 65 -34.47 44.23 -7.06
C ASP A 65 -35.34 42.95 -7.09
N GLU A 66 -35.88 42.63 -5.92
CA GLU A 66 -37.17 41.96 -5.67
C GLU A 66 -37.43 40.48 -6.10
N ALA A 67 -37.38 39.56 -5.11
CA ALA A 67 -38.54 38.73 -4.66
C ALA A 67 -38.11 37.51 -3.80
N PRO A 68 -38.27 37.51 -2.46
CA PRO A 68 -37.69 36.49 -1.57
C PRO A 68 -38.61 35.29 -1.25
N ALA A 69 -39.54 34.88 -2.13
CA ALA A 69 -40.54 33.86 -1.76
C ALA A 69 -40.77 32.72 -2.77
N VAL A 70 -40.48 32.87 -4.06
CA VAL A 70 -40.81 31.84 -5.06
C VAL A 70 -39.66 30.85 -5.28
N TYR A 71 -38.43 31.24 -4.99
CA TYR A 71 -37.23 30.39 -5.16
C TYR A 71 -37.10 29.31 -4.09
N ALA A 72 -37.66 29.52 -2.89
CA ALA A 72 -37.53 28.58 -1.77
C ALA A 72 -38.29 27.26 -1.98
N ALA A 73 -39.38 27.28 -2.75
CA ALA A 73 -40.19 26.08 -3.03
C ALA A 73 -39.66 25.24 -4.21
N ALA A 74 -38.88 25.85 -5.12
CA ALA A 74 -38.32 25.16 -6.28
C ALA A 74 -36.97 24.45 -5.99
N LEU A 75 -36.36 24.70 -4.82
CA LEU A 75 -35.06 24.13 -4.43
C LEU A 75 -35.16 22.77 -3.71
N GLN A 76 -36.36 22.25 -3.46
CA GLN A 76 -36.51 20.88 -2.93
C GLN A 76 -36.48 19.84 -4.04
N THR A 77 -35.42 19.87 -4.84
CA THR A 77 -35.01 18.71 -5.64
C THR A 77 -34.28 17.77 -4.68
N PRO A 78 -34.66 16.48 -4.53
CA PRO A 78 -33.86 15.56 -3.75
C PRO A 78 -32.45 15.53 -4.34
N ALA A 79 -31.47 15.85 -3.50
CA ALA A 79 -30.07 15.91 -3.90
C ALA A 79 -29.66 14.57 -4.53
N PRO A 80 -28.94 14.56 -5.66
CA PRO A 80 -28.36 13.31 -6.17
C PRO A 80 -27.44 12.75 -5.09
N ALA A 81 -27.59 11.46 -4.78
CA ALA A 81 -26.73 10.78 -3.81
C ALA A 81 -25.27 10.98 -4.23
N ALA A 82 -24.49 11.64 -3.36
CA ALA A 82 -23.09 11.91 -3.63
C ALA A 82 -22.36 10.58 -3.85
N LEU A 83 -21.59 10.50 -4.93
CA LEU A 83 -20.67 9.40 -5.19
C LEU A 83 -19.71 9.28 -3.98
N PRO A 84 -19.37 8.06 -3.54
CA PRO A 84 -18.47 7.88 -2.41
C PRO A 84 -17.11 8.53 -2.69
N ASP A 85 -16.59 9.26 -1.71
CA ASP A 85 -15.29 9.91 -1.79
C ASP A 85 -14.18 8.88 -2.10
N ALA A 86 -13.23 9.26 -2.94
CA ALA A 86 -12.13 8.39 -3.35
C ALA A 86 -11.32 7.84 -2.16
N SER A 87 -11.24 8.58 -1.05
CA SER A 87 -10.58 8.16 0.19
C SER A 87 -11.34 7.02 0.91
N VAL A 88 -12.67 7.00 0.82
CA VAL A 88 -13.50 5.94 1.39
C VAL A 88 -13.34 4.67 0.56
N LEU A 89 -13.28 4.80 -0.76
CA LEU A 89 -13.02 3.66 -1.66
C LEU A 89 -11.62 3.07 -1.44
N SER A 90 -10.59 3.90 -1.29
CA SER A 90 -9.23 3.40 -1.03
C SER A 90 -9.12 2.75 0.36
N ALA A 91 -9.75 3.33 1.39
CA ALA A 91 -9.83 2.72 2.71
C ALA A 91 -10.55 1.36 2.69
N ARG A 92 -11.62 1.25 1.89
CA ARG A 92 -12.35 0.00 1.72
C ARG A 92 -11.50 -1.05 1.01
N LEU A 93 -10.83 -0.68 -0.07
CA LEU A 93 -9.91 -1.56 -0.79
C LEU A 93 -8.78 -2.05 0.12
N GLN A 94 -8.19 -1.15 0.92
CA GLN A 94 -7.14 -1.49 1.87
C GLN A 94 -7.63 -2.52 2.89
N ALA A 95 -8.83 -2.32 3.44
CA ALA A 95 -9.42 -3.29 4.36
C ALA A 95 -9.64 -4.67 3.71
N GLU A 96 -10.08 -4.69 2.44
CA GLU A 96 -10.28 -5.93 1.68
C GLU A 96 -8.95 -6.66 1.40
N VAL A 97 -7.90 -5.93 1.02
CA VAL A 97 -6.56 -6.50 0.83
C VAL A 97 -6.05 -7.12 2.13
N GLU A 98 -6.13 -6.41 3.26
CA GLU A 98 -5.68 -6.96 4.53
C GLU A 98 -6.49 -8.19 4.97
N GLN A 99 -7.81 -8.20 4.72
CA GLN A 99 -8.65 -9.36 5.01
C GLN A 99 -8.27 -10.56 4.14
N LEU A 100 -8.05 -10.35 2.85
CA LEU A 100 -7.58 -11.39 1.93
C LEU A 100 -6.22 -11.94 2.38
N MET A 101 -5.27 -11.08 2.75
CA MET A 101 -3.96 -11.48 3.25
C MET A 101 -4.06 -12.30 4.55
N ARG A 102 -4.88 -11.86 5.51
CA ARG A 102 -5.11 -12.61 6.75
C ARG A 102 -5.68 -14.00 6.48
N ARG A 103 -6.61 -14.10 5.54
CA ARG A 103 -7.21 -15.38 5.16
C ARG A 103 -6.22 -16.29 4.43
N ALA A 104 -5.52 -15.77 3.42
CA ALA A 104 -4.53 -16.53 2.68
C ALA A 104 -3.41 -17.06 3.59
N LEU A 105 -3.00 -16.28 4.59
CA LEU A 105 -2.03 -16.72 5.59
C LEU A 105 -2.56 -17.89 6.44
N ALA A 106 -3.81 -17.80 6.92
CA ALA A 106 -4.43 -18.87 7.68
C ALA A 106 -4.53 -20.18 6.86
N ASP A 107 -4.97 -20.06 5.60
CA ASP A 107 -5.08 -21.20 4.69
C ASP A 107 -3.69 -21.82 4.39
N ALA A 108 -2.65 -20.99 4.22
CA ALA A 108 -1.28 -21.46 3.99
C ALA A 108 -0.70 -22.20 5.23
N ILE A 109 -0.99 -21.72 6.44
CA ILE A 109 -0.58 -22.38 7.69
C ILE A 109 -1.25 -23.75 7.80
N ASP A 110 -2.56 -23.83 7.56
CA ASP A 110 -3.32 -25.08 7.62
C ASP A 110 -2.80 -26.11 6.61
N HIS A 111 -2.48 -25.64 5.39
CA HIS A 111 -1.87 -26.48 4.36
C HIS A 111 -0.49 -27.03 4.79
N MET A 112 0.37 -26.17 5.36
CA MET A 112 1.68 -26.59 5.86
C MET A 112 1.55 -27.58 7.02
N GLN A 113 0.63 -27.35 7.96
CA GLN A 113 0.35 -28.26 9.07
C GLN A 113 -0.10 -29.63 8.58
N THR A 114 -1.07 -29.66 7.67
CA THR A 114 -1.56 -30.89 7.06
C THR A 114 -0.43 -31.68 6.39
N ARG A 115 0.45 -30.99 5.66
CA ARG A 115 1.59 -31.63 5.01
C ARG A 115 2.59 -32.19 6.03
N MET A 116 2.92 -31.44 7.09
CA MET A 116 3.80 -31.92 8.16
C MET A 116 3.21 -33.17 8.82
N ASP A 117 1.92 -33.16 9.17
CA ASP A 117 1.25 -34.29 9.81
C ASP A 117 1.24 -35.55 8.94
N ALA A 118 1.17 -35.39 7.61
CA ALA A 118 1.28 -36.50 6.68
C ALA A 118 2.71 -37.06 6.56
N GLU A 119 3.74 -36.22 6.70
CA GLU A 119 5.15 -36.63 6.59
C GLU A 119 5.70 -37.20 7.92
N LEU A 120 5.20 -36.75 9.07
CA LEU A 120 5.67 -37.17 10.41
C LEU A 120 5.70 -38.69 10.62
N PRO A 121 4.65 -39.48 10.27
CA PRO A 121 4.67 -40.93 10.44
C PRO A 121 5.79 -41.61 9.65
N GLY A 122 6.07 -41.14 8.44
CA GLY A 122 7.15 -41.68 7.60
C GLY A 122 8.53 -41.39 8.18
N ILE A 123 8.73 -40.19 8.71
CA ILE A 123 9.96 -39.79 9.40
C ILE A 123 10.16 -40.65 10.65
N VAL A 124 9.13 -40.80 11.49
CA VAL A 124 9.20 -41.61 12.70
C VAL A 124 9.52 -43.08 12.37
N ALA A 125 8.87 -43.65 11.35
CA ALA A 125 9.14 -45.03 10.93
C ALA A 125 10.61 -45.20 10.50
N ARG A 126 11.15 -44.24 9.74
CA ARG A 126 12.56 -44.24 9.34
C ARG A 126 13.48 -44.18 10.55
N VAL A 127 13.27 -43.23 11.45
CA VAL A 127 14.10 -43.07 12.67
C VAL A 127 14.04 -44.32 13.55
N LEU A 128 12.86 -44.91 13.76
CA LEU A 128 12.73 -46.16 14.54
C LEU A 128 13.45 -47.34 13.88
N SER A 129 13.47 -47.40 12.54
CA SER A 129 14.22 -48.44 11.82
C SER A 129 15.74 -48.28 11.94
N GLU A 130 16.24 -47.05 12.01
CA GLU A 130 17.66 -46.74 12.23
C GLU A 130 18.10 -47.02 13.66
N VAL A 131 17.19 -46.84 14.65
CA VAL A 131 17.49 -47.05 16.07
C VAL A 131 17.34 -48.51 16.51
N LYS A 132 16.46 -49.30 15.87
CA LYS A 132 16.28 -50.72 16.23
C LYS A 132 17.58 -51.48 15.88
N PRO A 133 18.35 -51.93 16.88
CA PRO A 133 19.52 -52.76 16.60
C PRO A 133 19.01 -54.08 16.02
N GLY A 134 19.67 -54.55 14.97
CA GLY A 134 19.55 -55.94 14.52
C GLY A 134 19.97 -56.91 15.61
#